data_AF-A0A4Q5T6M4-F1
#
_entry.id   AF-A0A4Q5T6M4-F1
#
_cell.length_a   1.000
_cell.length_b   1.000
_cell.length_c   1.000
_cell.angle_alpha   90.00
_cell.angle_beta   90.00
_cell.angle_gamma   90.00
#
_symmetry.space_group_name_H-M   'P 1'
#
loop_
_entity.id
_entity.type
_entity.pdbx_description
1 polymer ?
#
loop_
_entity_poly.entity_id
_entity_poly.type
_entity_poly.pdbx_seq_one_letter_code
_entity_poly.pdbx_strand_id
1 'polypeptide(L)' 'MWQLYQFPLCPFSRKVRLVLGEKGVGYEPVRESPWARRDEFL' A
#
# COMPACT_ATOMS: atom_id res chain seq x y z
N MET A 1 3.91 4.43 13.81
CA MET A 1 3.57 5.11 12.54
C MET A 1 3.00 4.08 11.59
N TRP A 2 1.95 4.39 10.82
CA TRP A 2 1.31 3.43 9.92
C TRP A 2 2.13 3.21 8.67
N GLN A 3 2.20 1.96 8.20
CA GLN A 3 2.82 1.58 6.93
C GLN A 3 1.74 1.11 5.95
N LEU A 4 1.87 1.51 4.69
CA LEU A 4 1.02 1.06 3.59
C LEU A 4 1.86 0.27 2.58
N TYR A 5 1.82 -1.05 2.69
CA TYR A 5 2.39 -1.97 1.72
C TYR A 5 1.57 -1.93 0.42
N GLN A 6 2.20 -1.50 -0.67
CA GLN A 6 1.48 -1.17 -1.90
C GLN A 6 2.32 -1.41 -3.16
N PHE A 7 1.61 -1.76 -4.24
CA PHE A 7 2.20 -1.83 -5.56
C PHE A 7 1.64 -0.67 -6.44
N PRO A 8 2.47 0.26 -6.94
CA PRO A 8 1.98 1.48 -7.59
C PRO A 8 1.06 1.25 -8.79
N LEU A 9 1.25 0.15 -9.54
CA LEU A 9 0.42 -0.16 -10.71
C LEU A 9 -0.90 -0.87 -10.33
N CYS A 10 -1.03 -1.35 -9.09
CA CYS A 10 -2.26 -1.99 -8.63
C CYS A 10 -3.38 -0.94 -8.46
N PRO A 11 -4.54 -1.07 -9.13
CA PRO A 11 -5.65 -0.14 -8.97
C PRO A 11 -6.19 -0.11 -7.53
N PHE A 12 -6.16 -1.24 -6.82
CA PHE A 12 -6.60 -1.32 -5.42
C PHE A 12 -5.67 -0.56 -4.47
N SER A 13 -4.35 -0.68 -4.66
CA SER A 13 -3.37 0.11 -3.93
C SER A 13 -3.58 1.62 -4.13
N ARG A 14 -3.88 2.05 -5.37
CA ARG A 14 -4.19 3.46 -5.66
C ARG A 14 -5.46 3.93 -4.97
N LYS A 15 -6.52 3.12 -4.95
CA LYS A 15 -7.78 3.43 -4.24
C LYS A 15 -7.53 3.70 -2.75
N VAL A 16 -6.76 2.83 -2.08
CA VAL A 16 -6.46 2.99 -0.65
C VAL A 16 -5.69 4.28 -0.38
N ARG A 17 -4.69 4.59 -1.20
CA ARG A 17 -3.93 5.86 -1.09
C ARG A 17 -4.82 7.10 -1.20
N LEU A 18 -5.77 7.10 -2.13
CA LEU A 18 -6.75 8.18 -2.28
C LEU A 18 -7.60 8.32 -1.01
N VAL A 19 -8.22 7.22 -0.56
CA VAL A 19 -9.09 7.25 0.63
C VAL A 19 -8.34 7.67 1.90
N LEU A 20 -7.08 7.26 2.07
CA LEU A 20 -6.25 7.68 3.20
C LEU A 20 -5.93 9.18 3.13
N GLY A 21 -5.67 9.70 1.93
CA GLY A 21 -5.50 11.13 1.68
C GLY A 21 -6.75 11.94 2.03
N GLU A 22 -7.92 11.52 1.54
CA GLU A 22 -9.22 12.14 1.85
C GLU A 22 -9.54 12.15 3.34
N LYS A 23 -9.04 11.15 4.09
CA LYS A 23 -9.24 11.03 5.55
C LYS A 23 -8.17 11.73 6.39
N GLY A 24 -7.14 12.32 5.77
CA GLY A 24 -6.02 12.94 6.48
C GLY A 24 -5.18 11.96 7.30
N VAL A 25 -5.16 10.67 6.94
CA VAL A 25 -4.39 9.64 7.66
C VAL A 25 -2.94 9.67 7.19
N GLY A 26 -2.00 9.96 8.10
CA GLY A 26 -0.57 9.87 7.82
C GLY A 26 -0.10 8.42 7.73
N TYR A 27 0.61 8.08 6.66
CA TYR A 27 1.20 6.76 6.45
C TYR A 27 2.53 6.85 5.69
N GLU A 28 3.36 5.84 5.88
CA GLU A 28 4.58 5.63 5.10
C GLU A 28 4.31 4.61 3.98
N PRO A 29 4.46 4.98 2.69
CA PRO A 29 4.28 4.04 1.59
C PRO A 29 5.47 3.08 1.49
N VAL A 30 5.22 1.79 1.64
CA VAL A 30 6.21 0.71 1.46
C VAL A 30 5.92 0.01 0.14
N ARG A 31 6.91 -0.04 -0.75
CA ARG A 31 6.74 -0.73 -2.04
C ARG A 31 6.72 -2.23 -1.81
N GLU A 32 5.66 -2.88 -2.27
CA GLU A 32 5.56 -4.32 -2.35
C GLU A 32 5.43 -4.81 -3.78
N SER A 33 6.05 -5.96 -4.04
CA SER A 33 6.11 -6.60 -5.35
C SER A 33 5.46 -7.99 -5.22
N PRO A 34 4.22 -8.19 -5.72
CA PRO A 34 3.52 -9.46 -5.56
C PRO A 34 4.29 -10.70 -6.07
N TRP A 35 5.15 -10.51 -7.07
CA TRP A 35 6.01 -11.57 -7.62
C TRP A 35 7.18 -11.96 -6.71
N ALA A 36 7.51 -11.16 -5.70
CA ALA A 36 8.53 -11.51 -4.71
C ALA A 36 8.05 -12.64 -3.78
N ARG A 37 6.73 -12.89 -3.69
CA ARG A 37 6.12 -13.99 -2.92
C ARG A 37 6.70 -14.13 -1.51
N ARG A 38 6.85 -13.02 -0.80
CA ARG A 38 7.33 -13.02 0.59
C ARG A 38 6.35 -13.81 1.46
N ASP A 39 6.88 -14.65 2.34
CA ASP A 39 6.08 -15.49 3.23
C ASP A 39 5.12 -14.68 4.12
N GLU A 40 5.46 -13.43 4.46
CA GLU A 40 4.62 -12.50 5.22
C GLU A 40 3.28 -12.13 4.52
N PHE A 41 3.17 -12.37 3.21
CA PHE A 41 2.01 -12.03 2.38
C PHE A 41 1.39 -13.24 1.65
N LEU A 42 1.73 -14.47 2.05
CA LEU A 42 1.16 -15.74 1.57
C LEU A 42 0.28 -16.37 2.66
#